data_AF-E0LZC2-F1
#
_entry.id   AF-E0LZC2-F1
#
_cell.length_a   1.000
_cell.length_b   1.000
_cell.length_c   1.000
_cell.angle_alpha   90.00
_cell.angle_beta   90.00
_cell.angle_gamma   90.00
#
_symmetry.space_group_name_H-M   'P 1'
#
loop_
_entity.id
_entity.type
_entity.pdbx_description
1 polymer ?
#
loop_
_entity_poly.entity_id
_entity_poly.type
_entity_poly.pdbx_seq_one_letter_code
_entity_poly.pdbx_strand_id
1 'polypeptide(L)'
;MDRAISRNVLIRVFEKYSFSETNELIVFIKSVCPPIPDRAASVFLKVKLEECLENHDNGSSYLDEIKCIIKKLEVHIKSFDYYQ
;
A
#
# COMPACT_ATOMS: atom_id res chain seq x y z
N MET A 1 -8.55 14.79 5.68
CA MET A 1 -8.17 13.91 6.81
C MET A 1 -7.05 13.02 6.35
N ASP A 2 -5.85 13.27 6.86
CA ASP A 2 -4.69 12.45 6.55
C ASP A 2 -4.82 11.12 7.30
N ARG A 3 -5.40 10.10 6.65
CA ARG A 3 -5.51 8.78 7.27
C ARG A 3 -4.10 8.18 7.35
N ALA A 4 -3.63 7.97 8.58
CA ALA A 4 -2.41 7.22 8.85
C ALA A 4 -2.48 5.83 8.20
N ILE A 5 -1.33 5.31 7.75
CA ILE A 5 -1.28 3.96 7.21
C ILE A 5 -1.63 2.97 8.32
N SER A 6 -2.65 2.16 8.06
CA SER A 6 -3.05 1.05 8.92
C SER A 6 -3.66 -0.04 8.06
N ARG A 7 -3.64 -1.27 8.55
CA ARG A 7 -4.25 -2.43 7.90
C ARG A 7 -5.68 -2.18 7.44
N ASN A 8 -6.53 -1.61 8.29
CA ASN A 8 -7.94 -1.38 7.97
C ASN A 8 -8.11 -0.33 6.86
N VAL A 9 -7.26 0.70 6.83
CA VAL A 9 -7.27 1.69 5.76
C VAL A 9 -6.83 1.05 4.45
N LEU A 10 -5.73 0.29 4.47
CA LEU A 10 -5.20 -0.37 3.27
C LEU A 10 -6.19 -1.38 2.66
N ILE A 11 -6.81 -2.23 3.48
CA ILE A 11 -7.84 -3.18 3.01
C ILE A 11 -8.98 -2.44 2.30
N ARG A 12 -9.52 -1.38 2.92
CA ARG A 12 -10.62 -0.61 2.33
C ARG A 12 -10.24 0.09 1.02
N VAL A 13 -8.97 0.43 0.83
CA VAL A 13 -8.48 0.98 -0.43
C VAL A 13 -8.42 -0.14 -1.47
N PHE A 14 -7.81 -1.27 -1.14
CA PHE A 14 -7.59 -2.36 -2.09
C PHE A 14 -8.88 -3.07 -2.51
N GLU A 15 -9.89 -3.12 -1.65
CA GLU A 15 -11.22 -3.69 -1.98
C GLU A 15 -11.95 -2.92 -3.10
N LYS A 16 -11.53 -1.70 -3.44
CA LYS A 16 -12.08 -0.94 -4.58
C LYS A 16 -11.59 -1.43 -5.94
N TYR A 17 -10.55 -2.26 -5.94
CA TYR A 17 -9.83 -2.69 -7.13
C TYR A 17 -9.97 -4.20 -7.31
N SER A 18 -10.22 -4.63 -8.55
CA SER A 18 -10.42 -6.04 -8.90
C SER A 18 -9.17 -6.71 -9.46
N PHE A 19 -7.99 -6.13 -9.23
CA PHE A 19 -6.72 -6.67 -9.72
C PHE A 19 -6.25 -7.84 -8.87
N SER A 20 -5.50 -8.77 -9.48
CA SER A 20 -4.84 -9.88 -8.77
C SER A 20 -3.93 -9.36 -7.67
N GLU A 21 -3.14 -8.34 -7.97
CA GLU A 21 -2.15 -7.72 -7.10
C GLU A 21 -2.83 -7.12 -5.85
N THR A 22 -3.97 -6.44 -6.02
CA THR A 22 -4.71 -5.87 -4.89
C THR A 22 -5.34 -6.95 -4.02
N ASN A 23 -5.79 -8.06 -4.61
CA ASN A 23 -6.27 -9.23 -3.86
C ASN A 23 -5.16 -9.92 -3.06
N GLU A 24 -3.98 -10.14 -3.66
CA GLU A 24 -2.81 -10.66 -2.97
C GLU A 24 -2.42 -9.80 -1.77
N LEU A 25 -2.44 -8.48 -1.94
CA LEU A 25 -2.15 -7.54 -0.87
C LEU A 25 -3.19 -7.61 0.27
N ILE A 26 -4.47 -7.78 -0.03
CA ILE A 26 -5.50 -7.99 1.01
C ILE A 26 -5.21 -9.26 1.81
N VAL A 27 -4.86 -10.37 1.14
CA VAL A 27 -4.51 -11.64 1.81
C VAL A 27 -3.28 -11.47 2.68
N PHE A 28 -2.22 -10.85 2.15
CA PHE A 28 -1.00 -10.53 2.91
C PHE A 28 -1.33 -9.70 4.16
N ILE A 29 -2.12 -8.64 4.00
CA ILE A 29 -2.46 -7.75 5.11
C ILE A 29 -3.25 -8.49 6.21
N LYS A 30 -4.19 -9.36 5.82
CA LYS A 30 -5.00 -10.14 6.77
C LYS A 30 -4.17 -11.21 7.49
N SER A 31 -3.16 -11.76 6.83
CA SER A 31 -2.44 -12.94 7.31
C SER A 31 -1.20 -12.60 8.15
N VAL A 32 -0.42 -11.60 7.73
CA VAL A 32 0.92 -11.37 8.30
C VAL A 32 1.24 -9.92 8.63
N CYS A 33 0.51 -8.95 8.08
CA CYS A 33 0.80 -7.53 8.32
C CYS A 33 0.33 -7.09 9.74
N PRO A 34 1.20 -6.45 10.54
CA PRO A 34 0.80 -5.87 11.82
C PRO A 34 -0.27 -4.77 11.65
N PRO A 35 -0.98 -4.37 12.73
CA PRO A 35 -2.03 -3.35 12.65
C PRO A 35 -1.58 -2.04 11.97
N ILE A 36 -0.35 -1.62 12.26
CA ILE A 36 0.40 -0.60 11.53
C ILE A 36 1.55 -1.35 10.85
N PRO A 37 1.70 -1.25 9.51
CA PRO A 37 2.78 -1.93 8.80
C PRO A 37 4.15 -1.59 9.39
N ASP A 38 4.97 -2.60 9.66
CA ASP A 38 6.38 -2.40 9.98
C ASP A 38 7.18 -2.05 8.71
N ARG A 39 8.48 -1.83 8.83
CA ARG A 39 9.34 -1.46 7.70
C ARG A 39 9.29 -2.50 6.57
N ALA A 40 9.37 -3.78 6.90
CA ALA A 40 9.41 -4.86 5.91
C ALA A 40 8.07 -4.99 5.17
N ALA A 41 6.96 -4.99 5.90
CA ALA A 41 5.62 -5.00 5.33
C ALA A 41 5.37 -3.77 4.46
N SER A 42 5.88 -2.60 4.85
CA SER A 42 5.73 -1.36 4.08
C SER A 42 6.49 -1.39 2.77
N VAL A 43 7.71 -1.93 2.76
CA VAL A 43 8.50 -2.13 1.54
C VAL A 43 7.78 -3.12 0.61
N PHE A 44 7.31 -4.26 1.14
CA PHE A 44 6.59 -5.25 0.35
C PHE A 44 5.33 -4.66 -0.30
N LEU A 45 4.51 -3.95 0.49
CA LEU A 45 3.32 -3.26 0.02
C LEU A 45 3.66 -2.26 -1.09
N LYS A 46 4.71 -1.45 -0.90
CA LYS A 46 5.15 -0.45 -1.87
C LYS A 46 5.49 -1.12 -3.22
N VAL A 47 6.37 -2.10 -3.20
CA VAL A 47 6.85 -2.79 -4.42
C VAL A 47 5.68 -3.42 -5.18
N LYS A 48 4.75 -4.09 -4.48
CA LYS A 48 3.58 -4.72 -5.12
C LYS A 48 2.59 -3.71 -5.70
N LEU A 49 2.46 -2.54 -5.08
CA LEU A 49 1.63 -1.47 -5.64
C LEU A 49 2.29 -0.79 -6.84
N GLU A 50 3.62 -0.67 -6.86
CA GLU A 50 4.36 -0.20 -8.04
C GLU A 50 4.17 -1.16 -9.22
N GLU A 51 4.28 -2.48 -8.99
CA GLU A 51 3.97 -3.52 -9.99
C GLU A 51 2.52 -3.39 -10.51
N CYS A 52 1.56 -3.17 -9.62
CA CYS A 52 0.16 -2.92 -10.01
C CYS A 52 -0.01 -1.67 -10.89
N LEU A 53 0.75 -0.59 -10.63
CA LEU A 53 0.70 0.59 -11.49
C LEU A 53 1.35 0.32 -12.84
N GLU A 54 2.48 -0.36 -12.89
CA GLU A 54 3.16 -0.72 -14.14
C GLU A 54 2.27 -1.55 -15.06
N ASN A 55 1.46 -2.46 -14.51
CA ASN A 55 0.59 -3.34 -15.28
C ASN A 55 -0.72 -2.66 -15.74
N HIS A 56 -1.30 -1.77 -14.92
CA HIS A 56 -2.69 -1.31 -15.09
C HIS A 56 -2.87 0.19 -15.26
N ASP A 57 -1.85 1.02 -14.98
CA ASP A 57 -1.98 2.48 -15.11
C ASP A 57 -1.98 2.91 -16.58
N ASN A 58 -3.13 3.44 -17.02
CA ASN A 58 -3.33 3.98 -18.35
C ASN A 58 -3.37 5.51 -18.38
N GLY A 59 -2.96 6.17 -17.28
CA GLY A 59 -2.96 7.63 -17.15
C GLY A 59 -4.30 8.23 -16.70
N SER A 60 -5.31 7.40 -16.44
CA SER A 60 -6.56 7.86 -15.80
C SER A 60 -6.38 8.06 -14.29
N SER A 61 -7.35 8.73 -13.65
CA SER A 61 -7.38 8.96 -12.21
C SER A 61 -7.81 7.76 -11.37
N TYR A 62 -8.17 6.63 -12.01
CA TYR A 62 -8.67 5.43 -11.32
C TYR A 62 -7.70 4.93 -10.23
N LEU A 63 -6.40 5.04 -10.48
CA LEU A 63 -5.32 4.55 -9.61
C LEU A 63 -4.69 5.66 -8.73
N ASP A 64 -5.28 6.85 -8.65
CA ASP A 64 -4.72 7.96 -7.86
C ASP A 64 -4.62 7.64 -6.37
N GLU A 65 -5.56 6.86 -5.83
CA GLU A 65 -5.51 6.43 -4.43
C GLU A 65 -4.34 5.47 -4.18
N ILE A 66 -4.03 4.58 -5.13
CA ILE A 66 -2.83 3.72 -5.08
C ILE A 66 -1.55 4.57 -5.11
N LYS A 67 -1.46 5.56 -6.01
CA LYS A 67 -0.33 6.51 -6.08
C LYS A 67 -0.16 7.26 -4.75
N CYS A 68 -1.26 7.64 -4.10
CA CYS A 68 -1.23 8.28 -2.79
C CYS A 68 -0.71 7.34 -1.70
N ILE A 69 -1.16 6.08 -1.68
CA ILE A 69 -0.70 5.08 -0.71
C ILE A 69 0.81 4.82 -0.86
N ILE A 70 1.32 4.69 -2.09
CA ILE A 70 2.77 4.53 -2.34
C ILE A 70 3.56 5.67 -1.69
N LYS A 71 3.18 6.94 -1.94
CA LYS A 71 3.84 8.10 -1.32
C LYS A 71 3.81 8.05 0.20
N LYS A 72 2.69 7.63 0.79
CA LYS A 72 2.58 7.47 2.24
C LYS A 72 3.48 6.35 2.76
N LEU A 73 3.58 5.23 2.04
CA LEU A 73 4.48 4.13 2.38
C LEU A 73 5.93 4.58 2.34
N GLU A 74 6.33 5.40 1.36
CA GLU A 74 7.68 5.96 1.29
C GLU A 74 8.03 6.83 2.49
N VAL A 75 7.13 7.72 2.91
CA VAL A 75 7.31 8.53 4.12
C VAL A 75 7.40 7.65 5.35
N HIS A 76 6.53 6.65 5.45
CA HIS A 76 6.50 5.71 6.56
C HIS A 76 7.78 4.87 6.63
N ILE A 77 8.29 4.37 5.51
CA ILE A 77 9.56 3.63 5.43
C ILE A 77 10.73 4.51 5.90
N LYS A 78 10.83 5.74 5.40
CA LYS A 78 11.88 6.69 5.81
C LYS A 78 11.84 7.00 7.30
N SER A 79 10.64 7.01 7.91
CA SER A 79 10.51 7.29 9.34
C SER A 79 11.27 6.28 10.21
N PHE A 80 11.41 5.03 9.77
CA PHE A 80 12.21 4.02 10.49
C PHE A 80 13.71 4.31 10.45
N ASP A 81 14.19 4.98 9.41
CA ASP A 81 15.62 5.30 9.25
C ASP A 81 16.05 6.49 10.15
N TYR A 82 15.10 7.30 10.64
CA TYR A 82 15.36 8.43 11.55
C TYR A 82 15.45 8.03 13.04
N TYR A 83 15.09 6.80 13.39
CA TYR A 83 15.15 6.28 14.77
C TYR A 83 16.29 5.27 14.98
N GLN A 84 17.25 5.20 14.05
CA GLN A 84 18.51 4.46 14.21
C GLN A 84 19.62 5.40 14.67
#